data_AF-A0A916EIY8-F1
#
_entry.id   AF-A0A916EIY8-F1
#
_cell.length_a   1.000
_cell.length_b   1.000
_cell.length_c   1.000
_cell.angle_alpha   90.00
_cell.angle_beta   90.00
_cell.angle_gamma   90.00
#
_symmetry.space_group_name_H-M   'P 1'
#
loop_
_entity.id
_entity.type
_entity.pdbx_description
1 polymer ?
#
loop_
_entity_poly.entity_id
_entity_poly.type
_entity_poly.pdbx_seq_one_letter_code
_entity_poly.pdbx_strand_id
1 'polypeptide(L)'
;MKNNDMDIYGLAETNLSYRQSKIWQQQFGFHGYFDYSQQGGKGQGVGIIVSDKYDIFVHKAEYINANKKERTQIEELYHYIENIIDDAKNKNMEIIIMGDFNINYRKYLMAFVNDRWYFKLFKMLENRHLLDTIPIFNEDDKNIYTYIPPNDSNEKSRIDYIWASLPILGQSLNSTVIENDHFTTDHNTVTLSLDTQLFIGKTLPKINKSKKKITHTVFLYDEMDQDDDEFTWDNFRAGLDHEIERLKLKD
;
A
#
# COMPACT_ATOMS: atom_id res chain seq x y z
N MET A 1 8.54 6.92 7.36
CA MET A 1 7.78 6.23 8.42
C MET A 1 8.26 6.60 9.82
N LYS A 2 9.51 6.28 10.23
CA LYS A 2 9.98 6.55 11.60
C LYS A 2 9.95 8.02 12.07
N ASN A 3 10.17 8.97 11.18
CA ASN A 3 10.21 10.40 11.56
C ASN A 3 8.82 11.04 11.69
N ASN A 4 7.79 10.43 11.09
CA ASN A 4 6.42 10.96 11.07
C ASN A 4 5.45 10.05 11.84
N ASP A 5 5.96 9.09 12.62
CA ASP A 5 5.18 8.08 13.34
C ASP A 5 4.09 7.40 12.48
N MET A 6 4.40 7.15 11.21
CA MET A 6 3.48 6.52 10.27
C MET A 6 3.55 5.00 10.39
N ASP A 7 2.42 4.36 10.62
CA ASP A 7 2.29 2.90 10.73
C ASP A 7 1.98 2.21 9.41
N ILE A 8 1.28 2.90 8.49
CA ILE A 8 0.93 2.42 7.16
C ILE A 8 1.24 3.52 6.15
N TYR A 9 1.87 3.18 5.03
CA TYR A 9 2.25 4.14 4.00
C TYR A 9 1.90 3.60 2.61
N GLY A 10 1.00 4.28 1.90
CA GLY A 10 0.71 4.02 0.50
C GLY A 10 1.65 4.79 -0.41
N LEU A 11 2.15 4.15 -1.47
CA LEU A 11 3.05 4.71 -2.46
C LEU A 11 2.47 4.48 -3.86
N ALA A 12 2.43 5.52 -4.67
CA ALA A 12 2.13 5.45 -6.09
C ALA A 12 3.37 5.84 -6.90
N GLU A 13 3.45 5.37 -8.14
CA GLU A 13 4.56 5.61 -9.08
C GLU A 13 5.94 5.28 -8.50
N THR A 14 6.07 4.12 -7.86
CA THR A 14 7.30 3.71 -7.17
C THR A 14 8.48 3.54 -8.12
N ASN A 15 8.22 3.23 -9.40
CA ASN A 15 9.22 3.01 -10.45
C ASN A 15 10.29 1.96 -10.07
N LEU A 16 9.95 1.05 -9.16
CA LEU A 16 10.88 0.02 -8.68
C LEU A 16 11.03 -1.09 -9.72
N SER A 17 12.27 -1.53 -9.92
CA SER A 17 12.55 -2.81 -10.58
C SER A 17 12.17 -3.99 -9.68
N TYR A 18 12.04 -5.18 -10.27
CA TYR A 18 11.81 -6.42 -9.52
C TYR A 18 12.83 -6.63 -8.39
N ARG A 19 14.10 -6.39 -8.68
CA ARG A 19 15.17 -6.58 -7.69
C ARG A 19 15.02 -5.60 -6.53
N GLN A 20 14.71 -4.33 -6.84
CA GLN A 20 14.50 -3.32 -5.82
C GLN A 20 13.25 -3.62 -4.99
N SER A 21 12.13 -4.00 -5.62
CA SER A 21 10.90 -4.35 -4.90
C SER A 21 11.16 -5.49 -3.91
N LYS A 22 11.93 -6.52 -4.29
CA LYS A 22 12.33 -7.60 -3.38
C LYS A 22 13.19 -7.15 -2.20
N ILE A 23 14.10 -6.21 -2.41
CA ILE A 23 14.91 -5.63 -1.32
C ILE A 23 14.04 -4.81 -0.35
N TRP A 24 13.06 -4.08 -0.88
CA TRP A 24 12.17 -3.24 -0.06
C TRP A 24 11.04 -4.01 0.63
N GLN A 25 10.74 -5.25 0.22
CA GLN A 25 9.70 -6.09 0.84
C GLN A 25 10.02 -6.46 2.30
N GLN A 26 11.30 -6.64 2.66
CA GLN A 26 11.70 -7.06 4.01
C GLN A 26 12.72 -6.10 4.61
N GLN A 27 12.25 -5.12 5.38
CA GLN A 27 13.10 -4.23 6.17
C GLN A 27 12.78 -4.37 7.67
N PHE A 28 13.73 -4.00 8.52
CA PHE A 28 13.55 -4.19 9.96
C PHE A 28 12.44 -3.27 10.51
N GLY A 29 11.37 -3.87 11.03
CA GLY A 29 10.25 -3.17 11.66
C GLY A 29 9.08 -2.85 10.73
N PHE A 30 9.18 -3.15 9.44
CA PHE A 30 8.12 -2.92 8.46
C PHE A 30 8.09 -4.03 7.39
N HIS A 31 6.90 -4.37 6.93
CA HIS A 31 6.66 -5.21 5.77
C HIS A 31 6.23 -4.34 4.57
N GLY A 32 6.86 -4.56 3.42
CA GLY A 32 6.51 -3.88 2.18
C GLY A 32 5.79 -4.83 1.21
N TYR A 33 4.74 -4.36 0.55
CA TYR A 33 4.09 -5.02 -0.57
C TYR A 33 4.22 -4.10 -1.78
N PHE A 34 5.06 -4.49 -2.74
CA PHE A 34 5.40 -3.67 -3.89
C PHE A 34 5.11 -4.42 -5.18
N ASP A 35 4.46 -3.72 -6.11
CA ASP A 35 4.46 -4.11 -7.51
C ASP A 35 5.67 -3.50 -8.24
N TYR A 36 6.08 -4.15 -9.32
CA TYR A 36 7.19 -3.72 -10.16
C TYR A 36 6.77 -3.81 -11.63
N SER A 37 7.06 -2.76 -12.38
CA SER A 37 6.84 -2.78 -13.82
C SER A 37 7.83 -3.73 -14.48
N GLN A 38 7.33 -4.81 -15.12
CA GLN A 38 8.16 -5.67 -15.96
C GLN A 38 8.73 -4.93 -17.18
N GLN A 39 8.12 -3.82 -17.58
CA GLN A 39 8.52 -3.03 -18.75
C GLN A 39 9.46 -1.86 -18.41
N GLY A 40 9.78 -1.63 -17.12
CA GLY A 40 10.76 -0.61 -16.72
C GLY A 40 10.38 0.84 -17.07
N GLY A 41 9.07 1.15 -17.12
CA GLY A 41 8.58 2.48 -17.47
C GLY A 41 8.49 3.44 -16.29
N LYS A 42 8.75 4.73 -16.54
CA LYS A 42 8.45 5.83 -15.59
C LYS A 42 6.93 5.98 -15.40
N GLY A 43 6.50 6.33 -14.20
CA GLY A 43 5.11 6.56 -13.83
C GLY A 43 4.33 5.27 -13.54
N GLN A 44 4.98 4.21 -13.04
CA GLN A 44 4.34 2.91 -12.79
C GLN A 44 4.72 2.32 -11.43
N GLY A 45 3.88 1.39 -10.97
CA GLY A 45 4.07 0.63 -9.73
C GLY A 45 3.42 1.30 -8.53
N VAL A 46 2.88 0.48 -7.62
CA VAL A 46 2.42 0.92 -6.30
C VAL A 46 3.13 0.13 -5.23
N GLY A 47 3.15 0.69 -4.03
CA GLY A 47 3.61 0.02 -2.83
C GLY A 47 2.70 0.32 -1.66
N ILE A 48 2.61 -0.61 -0.73
CA ILE A 48 2.13 -0.33 0.61
C ILE A 48 3.16 -0.85 1.61
N ILE A 49 3.55 -0.01 2.55
CA ILE A 49 4.47 -0.36 3.63
C ILE A 49 3.66 -0.35 4.93
N VAL A 50 3.79 -1.41 5.72
CA VAL A 50 3.03 -1.63 6.94
C VAL A 50 4.00 -1.94 8.07
N SER A 51 3.86 -1.30 9.22
CA SER A 51 4.59 -1.62 10.44
C SER A 51 4.36 -3.08 10.84
N ASP A 52 5.41 -3.79 11.29
CA ASP A 52 5.34 -5.19 11.71
C ASP A 52 4.20 -5.46 12.71
N LYS A 53 3.85 -4.43 13.49
CA LYS A 53 2.75 -4.44 14.46
C LYS A 53 1.38 -4.70 13.82
N TYR A 54 1.18 -4.23 12.60
CA TYR A 54 -0.10 -4.27 11.89
C TYR A 54 -0.10 -5.22 10.68
N ASP A 55 1.06 -5.73 10.28
CA ASP A 55 1.21 -6.70 9.17
C ASP A 55 0.28 -7.90 9.29
N ILE A 56 0.05 -8.38 10.52
CA ILE A 56 -0.86 -9.51 10.81
C ILE A 56 -2.32 -9.27 10.40
N PHE A 57 -2.74 -8.02 10.23
CA PHE A 57 -4.09 -7.64 9.81
C PHE A 57 -4.20 -7.44 8.30
N VAL A 58 -3.10 -7.54 7.56
CA VAL A 58 -3.10 -7.47 6.09
C VAL A 58 -3.59 -8.81 5.54
N HIS A 59 -4.87 -8.88 5.19
CA HIS A 59 -5.46 -10.08 4.61
C HIS A 59 -5.10 -10.27 3.14
N LYS A 60 -4.99 -9.17 2.39
CA LYS A 60 -4.74 -9.18 0.95
C LYS A 60 -4.19 -7.83 0.51
N ALA A 61 -3.15 -7.86 -0.33
CA ALA A 61 -2.64 -6.69 -1.04
C ALA A 61 -2.75 -6.98 -2.53
N GLU A 62 -3.58 -6.22 -3.25
CA GLU A 62 -3.77 -6.37 -4.69
C GLU A 62 -3.37 -5.09 -5.42
N TYR A 63 -2.74 -5.27 -6.57
CA TYR A 63 -2.33 -4.19 -7.44
C TYR A 63 -3.17 -4.19 -8.71
N ILE A 64 -3.57 -3.00 -9.16
CA ILE A 64 -4.29 -2.84 -10.42
C ILE A 64 -3.70 -1.65 -11.16
N ASN A 65 -3.11 -1.91 -12.32
CA ASN A 65 -2.64 -0.89 -13.24
C ASN A 65 -3.74 -0.63 -14.29
N ALA A 66 -4.18 0.61 -14.44
CA ALA A 66 -5.05 0.99 -15.55
C ALA A 66 -4.36 2.09 -16.37
N ASN A 67 -4.19 1.84 -17.67
CA ASN A 67 -3.65 2.86 -18.57
C ASN A 67 -4.72 3.94 -18.80
N LYS A 68 -4.42 5.17 -18.39
CA LYS A 68 -5.31 6.35 -18.49
C LYS A 68 -5.84 6.62 -19.91
N LYS A 69 -5.19 6.07 -20.95
CA LYS A 69 -5.59 6.26 -22.35
C LYS A 69 -6.73 5.34 -22.80
N GLU A 70 -7.02 4.27 -22.07
CA GLU A 70 -8.02 3.28 -22.44
C GLU A 70 -9.20 3.32 -21.48
N ARG A 71 -10.26 4.01 -21.89
CA ARG A 71 -11.50 4.16 -21.09
C ARG A 71 -12.02 2.82 -20.57
N THR A 72 -12.05 1.79 -21.42
CA THR A 72 -12.56 0.46 -21.06
C THR A 72 -11.78 -0.14 -19.90
N GLN A 73 -10.44 -0.05 -19.92
CA GLN A 73 -9.60 -0.56 -18.82
C GLN A 73 -9.88 0.17 -17.50
N ILE A 74 -10.14 1.48 -17.54
CA ILE A 74 -10.49 2.22 -16.33
C ILE A 74 -11.89 1.86 -15.83
N GLU A 75 -12.87 1.69 -16.73
CA GLU A 75 -14.21 1.26 -16.34
C GLU A 75 -14.19 -0.17 -15.75
N GLU A 76 -13.36 -1.08 -16.29
CA GLU A 76 -13.10 -2.41 -15.73
C GLU A 76 -12.42 -2.35 -14.35
N LEU A 77 -11.43 -1.47 -14.18
CA LEU A 77 -10.81 -1.19 -12.89
C LEU A 77 -11.86 -0.72 -11.87
N TYR A 78 -12.74 0.20 -12.25
CA TYR A 78 -13.78 0.69 -11.33
C TYR A 78 -14.74 -0.43 -10.94
N HIS A 79 -15.15 -1.29 -11.86
CA HIS A 79 -15.97 -2.46 -11.53
C HIS A 79 -15.26 -3.46 -10.63
N TYR A 80 -13.95 -3.65 -10.83
CA TYR A 80 -13.18 -4.51 -9.94
C TYR A 80 -13.07 -3.94 -8.52
N ILE A 81 -12.80 -2.64 -8.38
CA ILE A 81 -12.81 -1.94 -7.09
C ILE A 81 -14.20 -2.04 -6.45
N GLU A 82 -15.26 -1.87 -7.23
CA GLU A 82 -16.65 -2.01 -6.78
C GLU A 82 -16.89 -3.38 -6.14
N ASN A 83 -16.50 -4.46 -6.83
CA ASN A 83 -16.66 -5.83 -6.34
C ASN A 83 -15.86 -6.08 -5.05
N ILE A 84 -14.63 -5.56 -4.94
CA ILE A 84 -13.83 -5.68 -3.71
C ILE A 84 -14.53 -4.99 -2.54
N ILE A 85 -15.05 -3.78 -2.77
CA ILE A 85 -15.76 -3.02 -1.73
C ILE A 85 -17.03 -3.77 -1.29
N ASP A 86 -17.80 -4.30 -2.24
CA ASP A 86 -19.02 -5.03 -1.93
C ASP A 86 -18.72 -6.32 -1.17
N ASP A 87 -17.69 -7.07 -1.57
CA ASP A 87 -17.23 -8.25 -0.84
C ASP A 87 -16.77 -7.92 0.59
N ALA A 88 -16.02 -6.83 0.76
CA ALA A 88 -15.58 -6.36 2.07
C ALA A 88 -16.78 -5.99 2.96
N LYS A 89 -17.75 -5.24 2.40
CA LYS A 89 -18.99 -4.89 3.11
C LYS A 89 -19.83 -6.10 3.49
N ASN A 90 -19.97 -7.06 2.58
CA ASN A 90 -20.68 -8.32 2.84
C ASN A 90 -20.03 -9.12 3.98
N LYS A 91 -18.72 -8.91 4.21
CA LYS A 91 -17.96 -9.49 5.32
C LYS A 91 -17.92 -8.59 6.56
N ASN A 92 -18.71 -7.50 6.59
CA ASN A 92 -18.72 -6.48 7.64
C ASN A 92 -17.33 -5.90 7.93
N MET A 93 -16.50 -5.73 6.89
CA MET A 93 -15.19 -5.11 7.01
C MET A 93 -15.31 -3.59 6.89
N GLU A 94 -14.52 -2.91 7.70
CA GLU A 94 -14.28 -1.48 7.55
C GLU A 94 -13.26 -1.21 6.46
N ILE A 95 -13.43 -0.10 5.74
CA ILE A 95 -12.74 0.13 4.46
C ILE A 95 -12.01 1.47 4.49
N ILE A 96 -10.74 1.44 4.08
CA ILE A 96 -9.94 2.61 3.73
C ILE A 96 -9.41 2.39 2.32
N ILE A 97 -9.58 3.40 1.45
CA ILE A 97 -9.06 3.44 0.09
C ILE A 97 -8.20 4.68 -0.02
N MET A 98 -6.97 4.53 -0.50
CA MET A 98 -6.02 5.64 -0.58
C MET A 98 -5.15 5.57 -1.83
N GLY A 99 -4.66 6.71 -2.28
CA GLY A 99 -3.68 6.82 -3.37
C GLY A 99 -3.90 8.04 -4.25
N ASP A 100 -3.17 8.07 -5.36
CA ASP A 100 -3.39 9.04 -6.45
C ASP A 100 -4.55 8.55 -7.34
N PHE A 101 -5.66 9.27 -7.31
CA PHE A 101 -6.84 8.98 -8.12
C PHE A 101 -6.75 9.66 -9.49
N ASN A 102 -5.84 10.64 -9.64
CA ASN A 102 -5.65 11.45 -10.83
C ASN A 102 -6.93 12.17 -11.32
N ILE A 103 -7.88 12.38 -10.40
CA ILE A 103 -9.16 13.05 -10.66
C ILE A 103 -9.38 14.09 -9.56
N ASN A 104 -9.82 15.28 -9.95
CA ASN A 104 -10.12 16.35 -9.00
C ASN A 104 -11.58 16.25 -8.51
N TYR A 105 -11.77 16.02 -7.21
CA TYR A 105 -13.08 15.85 -6.58
C TYR A 105 -13.92 17.13 -6.60
N ARG A 106 -13.30 18.31 -6.52
CA ARG A 106 -14.04 19.57 -6.67
C ARG A 106 -14.59 19.75 -8.07
N LYS A 107 -13.85 19.33 -9.10
CA LYS A 107 -14.37 19.29 -10.48
C LYS A 107 -15.56 18.34 -10.59
N TYR A 108 -15.58 17.25 -9.83
CA TYR A 108 -16.75 16.35 -9.71
C TYR A 108 -17.94 17.07 -9.06
N LEU A 109 -17.75 17.69 -7.89
CA LEU A 109 -18.81 18.44 -7.20
C LEU A 109 -19.41 19.56 -8.06
N MET A 110 -18.56 20.25 -8.85
CA MET A 110 -19.01 21.30 -9.77
C MET A 110 -19.68 20.76 -11.04
N ALA A 111 -19.51 19.49 -11.37
CA ALA A 111 -20.02 18.86 -12.58
C ALA A 111 -21.49 18.43 -12.45
N PHE A 112 -22.34 19.24 -11.81
CA PHE A 112 -23.78 19.05 -11.57
C PHE A 112 -24.60 18.57 -12.79
N VAL A 113 -24.07 18.70 -14.02
CA VAL A 113 -24.76 18.46 -15.29
C VAL A 113 -24.04 17.43 -16.18
N ASN A 114 -22.80 17.03 -15.87
CA ASN A 114 -22.01 16.19 -16.78
C ASN A 114 -21.64 14.86 -16.12
N ASP A 115 -22.31 13.78 -16.55
CA ASP A 115 -22.03 12.39 -16.19
C ASP A 115 -20.74 11.91 -16.88
N ARG A 116 -19.61 12.56 -16.56
CA ARG A 116 -18.31 12.19 -17.11
C ARG A 116 -17.93 10.83 -16.53
N TRP A 117 -17.62 9.88 -17.40
CA TRP A 117 -17.36 8.49 -17.03
C TRP A 117 -16.26 8.33 -15.96
N TYR A 118 -15.25 9.20 -15.94
CA TYR A 118 -14.17 9.13 -14.97
C TYR A 118 -14.57 9.61 -13.57
N PHE A 119 -15.73 10.26 -13.41
CA PHE A 119 -16.31 10.58 -12.10
C PHE A 119 -17.13 9.43 -11.50
N LYS A 120 -17.35 8.34 -12.23
CA LYS A 120 -18.07 7.16 -11.74
C LYS A 120 -17.46 6.61 -10.45
N LEU A 121 -16.14 6.67 -10.31
CA LEU A 121 -15.44 6.23 -9.10
C LEU A 121 -15.93 6.98 -7.85
N PHE A 122 -15.92 8.32 -7.86
CA PHE A 122 -16.38 9.09 -6.69
C PHE A 122 -17.86 8.85 -6.38
N LYS A 123 -18.71 8.82 -7.41
CA LYS A 123 -20.13 8.49 -7.25
C LYS A 123 -20.33 7.09 -6.63
N MET A 124 -19.56 6.11 -7.06
CA MET A 124 -19.58 4.74 -6.54
C MET A 124 -19.14 4.69 -5.06
N LEU A 125 -18.10 5.44 -4.68
CA LEU A 125 -17.63 5.54 -3.30
C LEU A 125 -18.67 6.20 -2.38
N GLU A 126 -19.24 7.32 -2.80
CA GLU A 126 -20.27 8.05 -2.04
C GLU A 126 -21.55 7.22 -1.85
N ASN A 127 -22.02 6.54 -2.90
CA ASN A 127 -23.17 5.62 -2.82
C ASN A 127 -22.93 4.46 -1.84
N ARG A 128 -21.66 4.19 -1.51
CA ARG A 128 -21.23 3.19 -0.55
C ARG A 128 -20.85 3.80 0.80
N HIS A 129 -21.21 5.06 1.07
CA HIS A 129 -20.94 5.75 2.32
C HIS A 129 -19.44 5.75 2.70
N LEU A 130 -18.57 5.76 1.68
CA LEU A 130 -17.17 6.09 1.84
C LEU A 130 -17.06 7.60 1.59
N LEU A 131 -16.33 8.31 2.46
CA LEU A 131 -16.15 9.75 2.35
C LEU A 131 -14.66 10.10 2.30
N ASP A 132 -14.32 11.11 1.52
CA ASP A 132 -13.02 11.78 1.53
C ASP A 132 -12.73 12.33 2.94
N THR A 133 -11.58 12.01 3.50
CA THR A 133 -11.23 12.35 4.88
C THR A 133 -10.88 13.83 5.04
N ILE A 134 -10.32 14.48 4.02
CA ILE A 134 -9.80 15.85 4.15
C ILE A 134 -10.90 16.86 4.52
N PRO A 135 -12.06 16.93 3.83
CA PRO A 135 -13.12 17.87 4.18
C PRO A 135 -13.77 17.62 5.55
N ILE A 136 -13.59 16.44 6.15
CA ILE A 136 -14.13 16.11 7.48
C ILE A 136 -13.37 16.87 8.58
N PHE A 137 -12.07 17.09 8.40
CA PHE A 137 -11.18 17.67 9.41
C PHE A 137 -10.70 19.08 9.06
N ASN A 138 -10.96 19.57 7.85
CA ASN A 138 -10.43 20.84 7.35
C ASN A 138 -11.54 21.68 6.71
N GLU A 139 -11.89 22.80 7.33
CA GLU A 139 -12.93 23.72 6.81
C GLU A 139 -12.52 24.43 5.51
N ASP A 140 -11.21 24.66 5.31
CA ASP A 140 -10.64 25.27 4.10
C ASP A 140 -10.00 24.23 3.16
N ASP A 141 -10.66 23.09 2.97
CA ASP A 141 -10.22 22.01 2.08
C ASP A 141 -9.99 22.46 0.63
N LYS A 142 -10.63 23.57 0.25
CA LYS A 142 -10.58 24.20 -1.06
C LYS A 142 -9.19 24.67 -1.47
N ASN A 143 -8.36 25.02 -0.49
CA ASN A 143 -6.99 25.51 -0.69
C ASN A 143 -5.94 24.43 -0.38
N ILE A 144 -6.37 23.19 -0.10
CA ILE A 144 -5.48 22.05 0.10
C ILE A 144 -5.18 21.41 -1.26
N TYR A 145 -3.90 21.31 -1.58
CA TYR A 145 -3.40 20.71 -2.81
C TYR A 145 -2.47 19.55 -2.50
N THR A 146 -2.55 18.51 -3.30
CA THR A 146 -1.64 17.35 -3.19
C THR A 146 -0.68 17.30 -4.36
N TYR A 147 -1.05 17.83 -5.53
CA TYR A 147 -0.18 17.93 -6.69
C TYR A 147 0.28 19.37 -6.92
N ILE A 148 1.60 19.54 -6.99
CA ILE A 148 2.28 20.81 -7.25
C ILE A 148 3.02 20.67 -8.59
N PRO A 149 2.49 21.25 -9.69
CA PRO A 149 3.12 21.09 -10.99
C PRO A 149 4.54 21.68 -11.01
N PRO A 150 5.47 21.10 -11.78
CA PRO A 150 6.84 21.61 -11.89
C PRO A 150 6.95 23.02 -12.47
N ASN A 151 5.91 23.48 -13.15
CA ASN A 151 5.82 24.79 -13.77
C ASN A 151 4.68 25.58 -13.14
N ASP A 152 4.99 26.75 -12.57
CA ASP A 152 4.05 27.63 -11.86
C ASP A 152 2.90 28.14 -12.74
N SER A 153 2.99 28.03 -14.07
CA SER A 153 1.88 28.36 -14.96
C SER A 153 0.72 27.34 -14.91
N ASN A 154 0.96 26.14 -14.39
CA ASN A 154 -0.06 25.10 -14.26
C ASN A 154 -0.77 25.21 -12.90
N GLU A 155 -2.06 24.87 -12.88
CA GLU A 155 -2.84 24.92 -11.65
C GLU A 155 -2.48 23.76 -10.70
N LYS A 156 -2.22 24.09 -9.43
CA LYS A 156 -2.16 23.11 -8.34
C LYS A 156 -3.49 22.38 -8.22
N SER A 157 -3.44 21.11 -7.83
CA SER A 157 -4.67 20.33 -7.71
C SER A 157 -4.62 19.33 -6.56
N ARG A 158 -5.80 18.89 -6.11
CA ARG A 158 -5.94 17.75 -5.19
C ARG A 158 -6.36 16.56 -6.02
N ILE A 159 -5.51 15.55 -6.08
CA ILE A 159 -5.71 14.30 -6.83
C ILE A 159 -5.37 13.06 -6.02
N ASP A 160 -4.74 13.24 -4.86
CA ASP A 160 -4.47 12.20 -3.88
C ASP A 160 -5.54 12.26 -2.78
N TYR A 161 -6.06 11.11 -2.37
CA TYR A 161 -7.15 11.02 -1.41
C TYR A 161 -6.97 9.86 -0.46
N ILE A 162 -7.61 9.99 0.71
CA ILE A 162 -7.97 8.87 1.57
C ILE A 162 -9.49 8.92 1.71
N TRP A 163 -10.16 7.84 1.32
CA TRP A 163 -11.59 7.62 1.47
C TRP A 163 -11.81 6.53 2.51
N ALA A 164 -12.73 6.74 3.44
CA ALA A 164 -12.95 5.80 4.53
C ALA A 164 -14.43 5.60 4.85
N SER A 165 -14.76 4.42 5.40
CA SER A 165 -16.11 4.13 5.91
C SER A 165 -16.46 4.97 7.14
N LEU A 166 -17.76 5.21 7.37
CA LEU A 166 -18.23 6.01 8.50
C LEU A 166 -17.69 5.54 9.86
N PRO A 167 -17.61 4.24 10.18
CA PRO A 167 -17.02 3.79 11.44
C PRO A 167 -15.53 4.15 11.57
N ILE A 168 -14.76 4.13 10.47
CA ILE A 168 -13.38 4.63 10.46
C ILE A 168 -13.35 6.13 10.77
N LEU A 169 -14.19 6.92 10.10
CA LEU A 169 -14.21 8.37 10.29
C LEU A 169 -14.64 8.77 11.71
N GLY A 170 -15.61 8.06 12.30
CA GLY A 170 -16.09 8.32 13.66
C GLY A 170 -15.04 8.12 14.76
N GLN A 171 -13.95 7.42 14.47
CA GLN A 171 -12.83 7.16 15.38
C GLN A 171 -11.50 7.74 14.86
N SER A 172 -11.57 8.53 13.79
CA SER A 172 -10.41 9.22 13.22
C SER A 172 -10.09 10.47 14.05
N LEU A 173 -8.80 10.73 14.26
CA LEU A 173 -8.32 11.85 15.06
C LEU A 173 -8.08 13.10 14.21
N ASN A 174 -7.52 12.92 13.01
CA ASN A 174 -7.17 14.01 12.10
C ASN A 174 -6.92 13.49 10.67
N SER A 175 -7.05 14.37 9.68
CA SER A 175 -6.56 14.13 8.32
C SER A 175 -5.96 15.41 7.76
N THR A 176 -4.75 15.35 7.21
CA THR A 176 -4.03 16.54 6.72
C THR A 176 -3.19 16.22 5.49
N VAL A 177 -2.64 17.24 4.85
CA VAL A 177 -1.64 17.10 3.79
C VAL A 177 -0.30 17.62 4.31
N ILE A 178 0.74 16.81 4.16
CA ILE A 178 2.11 17.14 4.56
C ILE A 178 3.03 17.19 3.34
N GLU A 179 3.98 18.13 3.35
CA GLU A 179 5.02 18.24 2.32
C GLU A 179 6.06 17.13 2.51
N ASN A 180 6.65 16.68 1.40
CA ASN A 180 7.65 15.62 1.38
C ASN A 180 9.06 16.21 1.32
N ASP A 181 9.66 16.46 2.48
CA ASP A 181 11.00 17.09 2.56
C ASP A 181 12.15 16.11 2.29
N HIS A 182 11.89 14.80 2.30
CA HIS A 182 12.91 13.76 2.31
C HIS A 182 13.20 13.14 0.93
N PHE A 183 12.34 13.36 -0.05
CA PHE A 183 12.54 12.89 -1.42
C PHE A 183 11.85 13.83 -2.40
N THR A 184 12.44 13.98 -3.57
CA THR A 184 11.90 14.87 -4.61
C THR A 184 10.65 14.26 -5.23
N THR A 185 9.52 14.94 -5.06
CA THR A 185 8.25 14.61 -5.68
C THR A 185 7.45 15.90 -5.91
N ASP A 186 6.61 15.89 -6.94
CA ASP A 186 5.58 16.90 -7.19
C ASP A 186 4.27 16.62 -6.42
N HIS A 187 4.25 15.59 -5.55
CA HIS A 187 3.12 15.26 -4.70
C HIS A 187 3.40 15.45 -3.20
N ASN A 188 2.44 16.05 -2.51
CA ASN A 188 2.33 16.08 -1.06
C ASN A 188 1.55 14.86 -0.56
N THR A 189 1.84 14.42 0.67
CA THR A 189 1.26 13.21 1.24
C THR A 189 -0.02 13.52 2.02
N VAL A 190 -1.11 12.83 1.67
CA VAL A 190 -2.34 12.83 2.46
C VAL A 190 -2.16 11.87 3.65
N THR A 191 -2.57 12.31 4.83
CA THR A 191 -2.46 11.56 6.08
C THR A 191 -3.83 11.37 6.72
N LEU A 192 -3.99 10.25 7.42
CA LEU A 192 -5.14 9.95 8.27
C LEU A 192 -4.61 9.34 9.57
N SER A 193 -4.96 9.96 10.70
CA SER A 193 -4.58 9.48 12.03
C SER A 193 -5.77 8.79 12.70
N LEU A 194 -5.55 7.60 13.23
CA LEU A 194 -6.58 6.73 13.81
C LEU A 194 -6.22 6.36 15.26
N ASP A 195 -7.20 6.34 16.15
CA ASP A 195 -6.99 5.74 17.48
C ASP A 195 -7.11 4.21 17.41
N THR A 196 -5.96 3.55 17.31
CA THR A 196 -5.90 2.09 17.18
C THR A 196 -6.51 1.33 18.35
N GLN A 197 -6.66 1.93 19.55
CA GLN A 197 -7.32 1.25 20.67
C GLN A 197 -8.83 1.13 20.44
N LEU A 198 -9.43 2.11 19.76
CA LEU A 198 -10.85 2.09 19.40
C LEU A 198 -11.13 1.06 18.30
N PHE A 199 -10.17 0.86 17.38
CA PHE A 199 -10.32 -0.04 16.23
C PHE A 199 -9.97 -1.51 16.49
N ILE A 200 -8.85 -1.76 17.16
CA ILE A 200 -8.28 -3.11 17.31
C ILE A 200 -8.53 -3.67 18.72
N GLY A 201 -9.08 -2.84 19.61
CA GLY A 201 -9.31 -3.16 21.01
C GLY A 201 -8.03 -3.01 21.87
N LYS A 202 -8.20 -3.10 23.20
CA LYS A 202 -7.13 -2.87 24.19
C LYS A 202 -5.96 -3.86 24.13
N THR A 203 -6.09 -4.95 23.38
CA THR A 203 -5.06 -5.97 23.23
C THR A 203 -4.81 -6.22 21.76
N LEU A 204 -3.83 -5.52 21.20
CA LEU A 204 -3.05 -6.10 20.11
C LEU A 204 -2.57 -7.46 20.61
N PRO A 205 -2.75 -8.55 19.84
CA PRO A 205 -2.18 -9.82 20.23
C PRO A 205 -0.72 -9.55 20.54
N LYS A 206 -0.30 -9.78 21.79
CA LYS A 206 1.12 -9.80 22.14
C LYS A 206 1.73 -10.64 21.05
N ILE A 207 2.62 -10.05 20.23
CA ILE A 207 3.32 -10.80 19.21
C ILE A 207 4.10 -11.83 20.03
N ASN A 208 3.49 -13.00 20.21
CA ASN A 208 4.21 -14.21 20.49
C ASN A 208 4.95 -14.45 19.17
N LYS A 209 6.03 -13.67 18.98
CA LYS A 209 7.29 -14.23 18.57
C LYS A 209 7.56 -15.28 19.64
N SER A 210 6.86 -16.42 19.61
CA SER A 210 7.59 -17.67 19.74
C SER A 210 8.73 -17.42 18.79
N LYS A 211 9.91 -17.20 19.36
CA LYS A 211 11.12 -16.98 18.59
C LYS A 211 11.13 -18.20 17.68
N LYS A 212 10.63 -18.08 16.44
CA LYS A 212 11.02 -19.00 15.38
C LYS A 212 12.51 -18.82 15.44
N LYS A 213 13.17 -19.81 16.03
CA LYS A 213 14.61 -19.84 16.16
C LYS A 213 15.01 -19.85 14.69
N ILE A 214 15.29 -18.68 14.13
CA ILE A 214 15.82 -18.57 12.78
C ILE A 214 17.22 -19.12 12.96
N THR A 215 17.32 -20.44 12.82
CA THR A 215 18.57 -21.15 12.72
C THR A 215 18.99 -21.00 11.28
N HIS A 216 19.94 -20.10 11.03
CA HIS A 216 20.64 -20.07 9.76
C HIS A 216 21.84 -21.00 9.90
N THR A 217 21.90 -22.05 9.09
CA THR A 217 23.10 -22.89 8.99
C THR A 217 24.09 -22.16 8.09
N VAL A 218 25.24 -21.77 8.63
CA VAL A 218 26.33 -21.16 7.87
C VAL A 218 27.28 -22.29 7.49
N PHE A 219 27.49 -22.50 6.19
CA PHE A 219 28.48 -23.44 5.68
C PHE A 219 29.80 -22.70 5.46
N LEU A 220 30.86 -23.15 6.13
CA LEU A 220 32.22 -22.66 5.93
C LEU A 220 32.85 -23.45 4.79
N TYR A 221 32.72 -22.95 3.56
CA TYR A 221 33.12 -23.66 2.34
C TYR A 221 34.56 -24.17 2.35
N ASP A 222 35.47 -23.46 3.01
CA ASP A 222 36.89 -23.81 3.11
C ASP A 222 37.18 -24.97 4.08
N GLU A 223 36.17 -25.39 4.86
CA GLU A 223 36.28 -26.43 5.90
C GLU A 223 35.45 -27.68 5.59
N MET A 224 34.77 -27.71 4.43
CA MET A 224 33.84 -28.79 4.05
C MET A 224 34.51 -30.09 3.58
N ASP A 225 35.84 -30.07 3.38
CA ASP A 225 36.67 -31.23 3.00
C ASP A 225 37.39 -31.86 4.21
N GLN A 226 37.09 -31.42 5.44
CA GLN A 226 37.67 -32.01 6.65
C GLN A 226 36.96 -33.33 6.99
N ASP A 227 37.70 -34.30 7.54
CA ASP A 227 37.21 -35.63 7.97
C ASP A 227 36.27 -35.56 9.20
N ASP A 228 35.40 -34.55 9.28
CA ASP A 228 34.45 -34.34 10.36
C ASP A 228 33.02 -34.62 9.84
N ASP A 229 32.36 -35.61 10.44
CA ASP A 229 31.17 -36.27 9.90
C ASP A 229 29.92 -35.37 9.79
N GLU A 230 29.93 -34.19 10.41
CA GLU A 230 28.76 -33.32 10.53
C GLU A 230 28.66 -32.29 9.39
N PHE A 231 29.77 -31.82 8.80
CA PHE A 231 29.81 -30.69 7.86
C PHE A 231 30.46 -31.00 6.50
N THR A 232 30.12 -32.15 5.91
CA THR A 232 30.64 -32.57 4.59
C THR A 232 29.81 -32.01 3.42
N TRP A 233 30.42 -31.97 2.22
CA TRP A 233 29.72 -31.64 0.96
C TRP A 233 28.52 -32.54 0.67
N ASP A 234 28.58 -33.81 1.06
CA ASP A 234 27.50 -34.77 0.85
C ASP A 234 26.30 -34.45 1.76
N ASN A 235 26.54 -34.09 3.02
CA ASN A 235 25.49 -33.64 3.94
C ASN A 235 24.86 -32.32 3.50
N PHE A 236 25.67 -31.38 2.99
CA PHE A 236 25.17 -30.14 2.41
C PHE A 236 24.24 -30.39 1.22
N ARG A 237 24.65 -31.25 0.29
CA ARG A 237 23.84 -31.60 -0.89
C ARG A 237 22.54 -32.27 -0.50
N ALA A 238 22.59 -33.24 0.42
CA ALA A 238 21.40 -33.92 0.92
C ALA A 238 20.42 -32.95 1.63
N GLY A 239 20.95 -32.03 2.43
CA GLY A 239 20.14 -30.99 3.08
C GLY A 239 19.50 -30.01 2.10
N LEU A 240 20.25 -29.62 1.06
CA LEU A 240 19.74 -28.74 0.00
C LEU A 240 18.65 -29.43 -0.83
N ASP A 241 18.85 -30.69 -1.21
CA ASP A 241 17.87 -31.48 -1.98
C ASP A 241 16.56 -31.65 -1.20
N HIS A 242 16.64 -31.95 0.10
CA HIS A 242 15.47 -32.03 0.97
C HIS A 242 14.71 -30.70 1.06
N GLU A 243 15.43 -29.58 1.13
CA GLU A 243 14.81 -28.25 1.21
C GLU A 243 14.17 -27.81 -0.12
N ILE A 244 14.81 -28.14 -1.26
CA ILE A 244 14.25 -27.96 -2.61
C ILE A 244 12.94 -28.75 -2.77
N GLU A 245 12.89 -29.99 -2.28
CA GLU A 245 11.66 -30.81 -2.27
C GLU A 245 10.59 -30.24 -1.34
N ARG A 246 10.97 -29.80 -0.13
CA ARG A 246 10.04 -29.15 0.81
C ARG A 246 9.38 -27.92 0.21
N LEU A 247 10.14 -27.12 -0.52
CA LEU A 247 9.67 -25.89 -1.15
C LEU A 247 8.98 -26.12 -2.51
N LYS A 248 8.87 -27.37 -2.97
CA LYS A 248 8.29 -27.75 -4.27
C LYS A 248 8.91 -27.00 -5.44
N LEU A 249 10.24 -26.83 -5.41
CA LEU A 249 11.01 -26.13 -6.44
C LEU A 249 11.51 -27.08 -7.56
N LYS A 250 11.09 -28.35 -7.55
CA LYS A 250 11.23 -29.27 -8.69
C LYS A 250 9.95 -29.20 -9.53
N ASP A 251 10.11 -29.00 -10.84
CA ASP A 251 9.05 -28.88 -11.84
C ASP A 251 7.95 -29.96 -11.75
#